data_AF-Q5MEZ9-F1
#
_entry.id   AF-Q5MEZ9-F1
#
_cell.length_a   1.000
_cell.length_b   1.000
_cell.length_c   1.000
_cell.angle_alpha   90.00
_cell.angle_beta   90.00
_cell.angle_gamma   90.00
#
_symmetry.space_group_name_H-M   'P 1'
#
loop_
_entity.id
_entity.type
_entity.pdbx_description
1 polymer ?
#
loop_
_entity_poly.entity_id
_entity_poly.type
_entity_poly.pdbx_seq_one_letter_code
_entity_poly.pdbx_strand_id
1 'polypeptide(L)' 'PRRSIWKGSFVDAFSSKMRSKRENISSRKIRSRRSPILPESVDCFVQIYNGKTPARCKITEGKVGHKSGEFAYTRKR' A
#
# COMPACT_ATOMS: atom_id res chain seq x y z
N PRO A 1 -5.19 -8.39 -9.69
CA PRO A 1 -5.29 -7.89 -11.09
C PRO A 1 -3.92 -7.49 -11.65
N ARG A 2 -3.33 -8.39 -12.44
CA ARG A 2 -1.91 -8.36 -12.81
C ARG A 2 -1.66 -7.40 -13.97
N ARG A 3 -0.72 -6.48 -13.78
CA ARG A 3 -0.08 -5.72 -14.87
C ARG A 3 0.75 -6.70 -15.69
N SER A 4 0.95 -6.42 -16.98
CA SER A 4 1.81 -7.25 -17.82
C SER A 4 3.23 -7.31 -17.26
N ILE A 5 3.82 -8.50 -17.24
CA ILE A 5 5.09 -8.81 -16.54
C ILE A 5 6.22 -7.90 -17.04
N TRP A 6 6.31 -7.68 -18.36
CA TRP A 6 7.34 -6.87 -18.99
C TRP A 6 7.33 -5.38 -18.55
N LYS A 7 6.21 -4.86 -18.01
CA LYS A 7 6.12 -3.47 -17.54
C LYS A 7 6.59 -3.28 -16.09
N GLY A 8 6.86 -4.37 -15.38
CA GLY A 8 7.21 -4.35 -13.95
C GLY A 8 6.09 -3.82 -13.03
N SER A 9 6.35 -3.84 -11.73
CA SER A 9 5.40 -3.34 -10.72
C SER A 9 5.19 -1.82 -10.82
N PHE A 10 3.93 -1.39 -10.79
CA PHE A 10 3.59 0.03 -10.85
C PHE A 10 3.78 0.69 -9.47
N VAL A 11 4.74 1.59 -9.32
CA VAL A 11 4.91 2.35 -8.07
C VAL A 11 4.59 3.82 -8.31
N ASP A 12 3.67 4.34 -7.50
CA ASP A 12 3.28 5.75 -7.58
C ASP A 12 4.37 6.66 -7.01
N ALA A 13 4.62 7.81 -7.63
CA ALA A 13 5.71 8.72 -7.23
C ALA A 13 5.58 9.17 -5.76
N PHE A 14 4.35 9.39 -5.29
CA PHE A 14 4.07 9.74 -3.90
C PHE A 14 4.39 8.60 -2.93
N SER A 15 4.11 7.35 -3.32
CA SER A 15 4.45 6.17 -2.52
C SER A 15 5.96 5.90 -2.52
N SER A 16 6.63 6.16 -3.65
CA SER A 16 8.08 6.03 -3.82
C SER A 16 8.87 6.99 -2.92
N LYS A 17 8.50 8.28 -2.86
CA LYS A 17 9.11 9.27 -1.94
C LYS A 17 9.00 8.87 -0.47
N MET A 18 7.99 8.06 -0.15
CA MET A 18 7.76 7.58 1.19
C MET A 18 8.77 6.46 1.55
N ARG A 19 9.40 5.77 0.57
CA ARG A 19 10.31 4.62 0.78
C ARG A 19 11.67 5.04 1.31
N SER A 20 12.15 6.21 0.94
CA SER A 20 13.42 6.75 1.40
C SER A 20 13.41 7.19 2.86
N LYS A 21 12.24 7.51 3.42
CA LYS A 21 12.09 7.92 4.83
C LYS A 21 11.81 6.70 5.70
N ARG A 22 12.85 5.92 6.00
CA ARG A 22 12.77 4.71 6.86
C ARG A 22 12.50 5.03 8.34
N GLU A 23 12.64 6.29 8.76
CA GLU A 23 12.78 6.61 10.18
C GLU A 23 11.48 6.89 10.95
N ASN A 24 10.31 6.97 10.30
CA ASN A 24 9.05 7.23 10.99
C ASN A 24 8.02 6.12 10.71
N ILE A 25 8.23 4.99 11.38
CA ILE A 25 7.54 3.70 11.18
C ILE A 25 6.10 3.71 11.74
N SER A 26 5.68 4.73 12.51
CA SER A 26 4.43 4.63 13.28
C SER A 26 3.14 4.67 12.44
N SER A 27 3.12 5.30 11.27
CA SER A 27 1.98 5.17 10.34
C SER A 27 2.26 5.75 8.95
N ARG A 28 2.55 4.87 7.99
CA ARG A 28 2.74 5.31 6.60
C ARG A 28 1.38 5.54 5.94
N LYS A 29 1.02 6.80 5.70
CA LYS A 29 -0.26 7.19 5.08
C LYS A 29 -0.23 6.99 3.57
N ILE A 30 -0.87 5.94 3.09
CA ILE A 30 -1.00 5.59 1.68
C ILE A 30 -2.35 6.11 1.16
N ARG A 31 -2.28 7.11 0.27
CA ARG A 31 -3.46 7.54 -0.53
C ARG A 31 -3.59 6.75 -1.83
N SER A 32 -2.48 6.24 -2.36
CA SER A 32 -2.46 5.48 -3.60
C SER A 32 -2.98 4.06 -3.37
N ARG A 33 -4.20 3.78 -3.84
CA ARG A 33 -4.82 2.45 -3.74
C ARG A 33 -4.46 1.50 -4.88
N ARG A 34 -3.78 2.02 -5.91
CA ARG A 34 -3.41 1.32 -7.15
C ARG A 34 -2.03 0.65 -7.08
N SER A 35 -1.19 1.07 -6.16
CA SER A 35 0.17 0.55 -5.97
C SER A 35 0.13 -0.85 -5.37
N PRO A 36 0.95 -1.79 -5.87
CA PRO A 36 1.17 -3.08 -5.24
C PRO A 36 1.96 -2.92 -3.95
N ILE A 37 1.72 -3.84 -3.02
CA ILE A 37 2.52 -3.98 -1.81
C ILE A 37 3.86 -4.58 -2.20
N LEU A 38 4.91 -3.88 -1.80
CA LEU A 38 6.29 -4.22 -2.08
C LEU A 38 6.88 -5.01 -0.91
N PRO A 39 7.84 -5.92 -1.16
CA PRO A 39 8.44 -6.75 -0.11
C PRO A 39 9.13 -5.90 0.98
N GLU A 40 9.64 -4.72 0.64
CA GLU A 40 10.21 -3.78 1.61
C GLU A 40 9.21 -3.23 2.65
N SER A 41 7.91 -3.44 2.45
CA SER A 41 6.85 -2.94 3.34
C SER A 41 6.29 -4.01 4.27
N VAL A 42 6.90 -5.21 4.31
CA VAL A 42 6.52 -6.28 5.23
C VAL A 42 6.73 -5.83 6.68
N ASP A 43 5.85 -6.28 7.57
CA ASP A 43 5.78 -5.92 9.00
C ASP A 43 5.54 -4.44 9.34
N CYS A 44 5.32 -3.60 8.34
CA CYS A 44 4.94 -2.22 8.55
C CYS A 44 3.42 -2.06 8.80
N PHE A 45 3.05 -1.12 9.67
CA PHE A 45 1.68 -0.63 9.77
C PHE A 45 1.45 0.51 8.79
N VAL A 46 0.46 0.34 7.91
CA VAL A 46 0.09 1.35 6.91
C VAL A 46 -1.32 1.86 7.15
N GLN A 47 -1.54 3.13 6.82
CA GLN A 47 -2.84 3.77 6.87
C GLN A 47 -3.32 4.01 5.44
N ILE A 48 -4.28 3.23 4.97
CA ILE A 48 -4.77 3.23 3.58
C ILE A 48 -6.06 4.05 3.51
N TYR A 49 -6.09 5.08 2.67
CA TYR A 49 -7.27 5.92 2.54
C TYR A 49 -8.40 5.20 1.78
N ASN A 50 -9.56 5.02 2.40
CA ASN A 50 -10.71 4.35 1.78
C ASN A 50 -11.64 5.29 0.99
N GLY A 51 -11.43 6.61 1.05
CA GLY A 51 -12.29 7.63 0.46
C GLY A 51 -12.89 8.59 1.50
N LYS A 52 -12.95 8.18 2.77
CA LYS A 52 -13.45 8.98 3.90
C LYS A 52 -12.47 8.98 5.08
N THR A 53 -12.00 7.81 5.48
CA THR A 53 -11.09 7.62 6.61
C THR A 53 -9.88 6.75 6.24
N PRO A 54 -8.71 6.97 6.86
CA PRO A 54 -7.59 6.06 6.71
C PRO A 54 -7.83 4.77 7.52
N ALA A 55 -7.92 3.63 6.84
CA ALA A 55 -7.96 2.31 7.46
C ALA A 55 -6.55 1.85 7.82
N ARG A 56 -6.32 1.45 9.07
CA ARG A 56 -5.02 0.91 9.52
C ARG A 56 -4.95 -0.58 9.17
N CYS A 57 -3.90 -0.96 8.44
CA CYS A 57 -3.65 -2.35 8.05
C CYS A 57 -2.19 -2.73 8.37
N LYS A 58 -1.99 -3.90 8.99
CA LYS A 58 -0.66 -4.52 9.09
C LYS A 58 -0.36 -5.24 7.77
N ILE A 59 0.82 -5.00 7.19
CA ILE A 59 1.28 -5.73 6.00
C ILE A 59 1.94 -7.03 6.44
N THR A 60 1.43 -8.15 5.94
CA THR A 60 2.01 -9.49 6.11
C THR A 60 2.55 -9.98 4.77
N GLU A 61 3.41 -11.00 4.77
CA GLU A 61 4.04 -11.54 3.55
C GLU A 61 3.01 -11.99 2.50
N GLY A 62 1.91 -12.61 2.92
CA GLY A 62 0.83 -13.01 2.02
C GLY A 62 0.12 -11.84 1.30
N LYS A 63 0.36 -10.58 1.71
CA LYS A 63 -0.19 -9.40 1.04
C LYS A 63 0.73 -8.86 -0.06
N VAL A 64 1.95 -9.36 -0.19
CA VAL A 64 2.90 -8.93 -1.23
C VAL A 64 2.35 -9.29 -2.61
N GLY A 65 2.44 -8.35 -3.56
CA GLY A 65 1.90 -8.53 -4.91
C GLY A 65 0.42 -8.16 -5.07
N HIS A 66 -0.33 -8.03 -3.97
CA HIS A 66 -1.68 -7.45 -3.98
C HIS A 66 -1.63 -5.92 -4.00
N LYS A 67 -2.71 -5.27 -4.45
CA LYS A 67 -2.81 -3.81 -4.40
C LYS A 67 -3.22 -3.36 -3.00
N SER A 68 -2.65 -2.25 -2.53
CA SER A 68 -2.97 -1.66 -1.22
C SER A 68 -4.48 -1.41 -1.04
N GLY A 69 -5.19 -1.02 -2.12
CA GLY A 69 -6.62 -0.77 -2.10
C GLY A 69 -7.50 -1.98 -1.78
N GLU A 70 -7.00 -3.20 -1.97
CA GLU A 70 -7.76 -4.44 -1.69
C GLU A 70 -8.01 -4.62 -0.19
N PHE A 71 -7.20 -3.98 0.66
CA PHE A 71 -7.28 -4.10 2.11
C PHE A 71 -8.07 -2.96 2.78
N ALA A 72 -8.64 -2.03 2.00
CA ALA A 72 -9.42 -0.91 2.51
C ALA A 72 -10.82 -0.89 1.88
N TYR A 73 -11.81 -1.42 2.62
CA TYR A 73 -13.21 -1.41 2.19
C TYR A 73 -13.74 0.03 2.07
N THR A 74 -14.45 0.28 0.97
CA THR A 74 -14.89 1.62 0.57
C THR A 74 -16.38 1.86 0.83
N ARG A 75 -17.21 0.84 0.60
CA ARG A 75 -18.66 0.88 0.83
C ARG A 75 -18.97 0.13 2.12
N LYS A 76 -19.83 0.72 2.94
CA LYS A 76 -20.49 -0.02 4.03
C LYS A 76 -21.46 -1.01 3.41
N ARG A 77 -21.64 -2.14 4.07
CA ARG A 77 -22.66 -3.12 3.69
C ARG A 77 -24.03 -2.62 4.12
#